data_AF-A0A1F9ZVY4-F1
#
_entry.id   AF-A0A1F9ZVY4-F1
#
_cell.length_a   1.000
_cell.length_b   1.000
_cell.length_c   1.000
_cell.angle_alpha   90.00
_cell.angle_beta   90.00
_cell.angle_gamma   90.00
#
_symmetry.space_group_name_H-M   'P 1'
#
loop_
_entity.id
_entity.type
_entity.pdbx_description
1 polymer ?
#
loop_
_entity_poly.entity_id
_entity_poly.type
_entity_poly.pdbx_seq_one_letter_code
_entity_poly.pdbx_strand_id
1 'polypeptide(L)'
;MLKVVDDSVSEDPQLAASSRTKQPGRPWGIILLALWEFAVGIQMVLVGLAFLSFSGTLLEGSAWRSLAFLIGLGYFVIGVSALLLARGYVKGYESSRRRGRSVAAFAIAFAILGVLFLPPKLSPDSPFWTIVGNVVILLYLGSDKVVAYFKGRSRS
;
A
#
# COMPACT_ATOMS: atom_id res chain seq x y z
N MET A 1 63.77 -41.15 12.23
CA MET A 1 63.08 -41.43 13.50
C MET A 1 61.72 -40.76 13.42
N LEU A 2 60.64 -41.54 13.46
CA LEU A 2 59.23 -41.13 13.34
C LEU A 2 58.77 -40.26 14.53
N LYS A 3 57.87 -39.29 14.26
CA LYS A 3 56.64 -39.15 15.06
C LYS A 3 55.55 -38.40 14.29
N VAL A 4 54.47 -39.14 14.04
CA VAL A 4 53.13 -38.66 13.68
C VAL A 4 52.55 -37.93 14.89
N VAL A 5 51.90 -36.78 14.67
CA VAL A 5 50.84 -36.25 15.53
C VAL A 5 49.73 -35.77 14.60
N ASP A 6 48.73 -36.63 14.44
CA ASP A 6 47.35 -36.22 14.21
C ASP A 6 46.93 -35.34 15.39
N ASP A 7 46.35 -34.18 15.13
CA ASP A 7 45.37 -33.59 16.03
C ASP A 7 44.31 -32.87 15.21
N SER A 8 43.23 -33.61 15.02
CA SER A 8 41.87 -33.13 14.78
C SER A 8 41.58 -31.89 15.65
N VAL A 9 41.42 -30.73 15.02
CA VAL A 9 40.68 -29.63 15.63
C VAL A 9 39.41 -29.44 14.82
N SER A 10 38.32 -29.71 15.53
CA SER A 10 36.95 -29.81 15.09
C SER A 10 36.53 -28.66 14.19
N GLU A 11 35.98 -29.00 13.03
CA GLU A 11 34.95 -28.18 12.40
C GLU A 11 33.86 -27.99 13.46
N ASP A 12 33.79 -26.82 14.10
CA ASP A 12 32.67 -26.46 14.97
C ASP A 12 31.41 -26.34 14.10
N PRO A 13 30.50 -27.33 14.08
CA PRO A 13 29.26 -27.21 13.31
C PRO A 13 28.26 -26.31 14.06
N GLN A 14 28.63 -25.85 15.27
CA GLN A 14 27.75 -25.13 16.19
C GLN A 14 27.72 -23.62 15.97
N LEU A 15 28.68 -23.01 15.27
CA LEU A 15 28.65 -21.57 14.95
C LEU A 15 27.75 -21.22 13.76
N ALA A 16 27.35 -22.21 12.94
CA ALA A 16 26.39 -22.02 11.85
C ALA A 16 24.92 -22.10 12.31
N ALA A 17 24.67 -22.48 13.57
CA ALA A 17 23.37 -22.93 14.04
C ALA A 17 22.71 -21.99 15.07
N SER A 18 22.68 -20.66 14.85
CA SER A 18 21.78 -19.80 15.65
C SER A 18 21.33 -18.48 15.00
N SER A 19 21.54 -18.28 13.70
CA SER A 19 20.73 -17.28 12.99
C SER A 19 19.51 -17.95 12.36
N ARG A 20 18.71 -18.67 13.16
CA ARG A 20 17.28 -18.73 12.86
C ARG A 20 16.79 -17.31 13.00
N THR A 21 16.89 -16.56 11.90
CA THR A 21 16.32 -15.22 11.75
C THR A 21 14.85 -15.37 12.13
N LYS A 22 14.53 -15.06 13.38
CA LYS A 22 13.17 -15.07 13.91
C LYS A 22 12.38 -14.23 12.91
N GLN A 23 11.52 -14.87 12.12
CA GLN A 23 10.72 -14.11 11.17
C GLN A 23 9.99 -13.06 12.00
N PRO A 24 10.14 -11.76 11.69
CA PRO A 24 9.45 -10.72 12.42
C PRO A 24 7.96 -11.07 12.45
N GLY A 25 7.41 -11.22 13.65
CA GLY A 25 6.00 -11.53 13.84
C GLY A 25 5.14 -10.51 13.11
N ARG A 26 4.04 -10.95 12.51
CA ARG A 26 3.14 -10.08 11.75
C ARG A 26 2.65 -8.95 12.66
N PRO A 27 3.01 -7.68 12.39
CA PRO A 27 2.51 -6.58 13.19
C PRO A 27 0.99 -6.50 13.04
N TRP A 28 0.27 -6.43 14.16
CA TRP A 28 -1.19 -6.26 14.18
C TRP A 28 -1.65 -5.07 13.34
N GLY A 29 -0.87 -3.99 13.31
CA GLY A 29 -1.18 -2.82 12.48
C GLY A 29 -1.20 -3.10 10.98
N ILE A 30 -0.57 -4.18 10.46
CA ILE A 30 -0.71 -4.56 9.04
C ILE A 30 -2.10 -5.10 8.73
N ILE A 31 -2.73 -5.81 9.67
CA ILE A 31 -4.12 -6.27 9.52
C ILE A 31 -5.06 -5.08 9.50
N LEU A 32 -4.87 -4.15 10.46
CA LEU A 32 -5.65 -2.92 10.52
C LEU A 32 -5.49 -2.07 9.25
N LEU A 33 -4.24 -1.94 8.77
CA LEU A 33 -3.91 -1.24 7.53
C LEU A 33 -4.60 -1.89 6.33
N ALA A 34 -4.57 -3.22 6.23
CA ALA A 34 -5.21 -3.95 5.13
C ALA A 34 -6.75 -3.80 5.17
N LEU A 35 -7.36 -3.82 6.36
CA LEU A 35 -8.79 -3.55 6.55
C LEU A 35 -9.15 -2.12 6.13
N TRP A 36 -8.35 -1.15 6.55
CA TRP A 36 -8.53 0.25 6.16
C TRP A 36 -8.43 0.44 4.65
N GLU A 37 -7.37 -0.07 4.03
CA GLU A 37 -7.15 0.00 2.58
C GLU A 37 -8.22 -0.75 1.79
N PHE A 38 -8.77 -1.83 2.35
CA PHE A 38 -9.90 -2.52 1.77
C PHE A 38 -11.17 -1.65 1.78
N ALA A 39 -11.51 -1.04 2.93
CA ALA A 39 -12.67 -0.18 3.05
C ALA A 39 -12.57 1.07 2.16
N VAL A 40 -11.41 1.75 2.21
CA VAL A 40 -11.11 2.91 1.35
C VAL A 40 -11.12 2.50 -0.12
N GLY A 41 -10.53 1.36 -0.47
CA GLY A 41 -10.53 0.84 -1.83
C GLY A 41 -11.93 0.64 -2.39
N ILE A 42 -12.83 0.02 -1.62
CA ILE A 42 -14.25 -0.13 -2.01
C ILE A 42 -14.89 1.24 -2.22
N GLN A 43 -14.75 2.15 -1.26
CA GLN A 43 -15.35 3.48 -1.36
C GLN A 43 -14.87 4.22 -2.61
N MET A 44 -13.58 4.20 -2.91
CA MET A 44 -12.99 4.87 -4.07
C MET A 44 -13.43 4.23 -5.39
N VAL A 45 -13.59 2.91 -5.44
CA VAL A 45 -14.18 2.21 -6.60
C VAL A 45 -15.63 2.67 -6.82
N LEU A 46 -16.45 2.71 -5.78
CA LEU A 46 -17.85 3.14 -5.88
C LEU A 46 -17.97 4.59 -6.35
N VAL A 47 -17.18 5.49 -5.78
CA VAL A 47 -17.11 6.90 -6.19
C VAL A 47 -16.64 7.02 -7.64
N GLY A 48 -15.58 6.29 -8.02
CA GLY A 48 -15.07 6.28 -9.39
C GLY A 48 -16.12 5.83 -10.41
N LEU A 49 -16.84 4.74 -10.11
CA LEU A 49 -17.93 4.24 -10.94
C LEU A 49 -19.09 5.25 -11.03
N ALA A 50 -19.45 5.91 -9.92
CA ALA A 50 -20.49 6.94 -9.92
C ALA A 50 -20.12 8.12 -10.84
N PHE A 51 -18.88 8.59 -10.78
CA PHE A 51 -18.40 9.66 -11.67
C PHE A 51 -18.29 9.24 -13.14
N LEU A 52 -17.84 8.01 -13.41
CA LEU A 52 -17.82 7.48 -14.78
C LEU A 52 -19.24 7.40 -15.35
N SER A 53 -20.19 6.90 -14.57
CA SER A 53 -21.61 6.86 -14.95
C SER A 53 -22.18 8.27 -15.16
N PHE A 54 -21.92 9.19 -14.24
CA PHE A 54 -22.33 10.61 -14.35
C PHE A 54 -21.71 11.29 -15.57
N SER A 55 -20.45 11.00 -15.91
CA SER A 55 -19.83 11.57 -17.11
C SER A 55 -20.57 11.19 -18.39
N GLY A 56 -21.24 10.02 -18.42
CA GLY A 56 -22.06 9.57 -19.54
C GLY A 56 -23.38 10.33 -19.69
N THR A 57 -23.84 11.05 -18.66
CA THR A 57 -25.06 11.87 -18.72
C THR A 57 -24.78 13.31 -19.15
N LEU A 58 -23.50 13.71 -19.22
CA LEU A 58 -23.07 15.04 -19.64
C LEU A 58 -23.01 15.17 -21.17
N LEU A 59 -23.16 16.40 -21.66
CA LEU A 59 -23.11 16.73 -23.08
C LEU A 59 -21.82 16.21 -23.74
N GLU A 60 -21.99 15.57 -24.89
CA GLU A 60 -20.89 15.06 -25.71
C GLU A 60 -19.97 16.19 -26.18
N GLY A 61 -18.66 15.98 -26.06
CA GLY A 61 -17.64 17.00 -26.37
C GLY A 61 -17.46 18.11 -25.33
N SER A 62 -18.25 18.13 -24.25
CA SER A 62 -18.08 19.14 -23.19
C SER A 62 -16.82 18.89 -22.35
N ALA A 63 -16.11 19.97 -21.98
CA ALA A 63 -14.96 19.89 -21.08
C ALA A 63 -15.32 19.25 -19.73
N TRP A 64 -16.55 19.47 -19.26
CA TRP A 64 -17.08 18.86 -18.04
C TRP A 64 -17.23 17.34 -18.13
N ARG A 65 -17.63 16.80 -19.29
CA ARG A 65 -17.67 15.34 -19.51
C ARG A 65 -16.27 14.74 -19.40
N SER A 66 -15.29 15.32 -20.10
CA SER A 66 -13.90 14.85 -20.03
C SER A 66 -13.32 14.95 -18.62
N LEU A 67 -13.60 16.04 -17.90
CA LEU A 67 -13.14 16.24 -16.53
C LEU A 67 -13.76 15.22 -15.56
N ALA A 68 -15.08 15.04 -15.60
CA ALA A 68 -15.78 14.07 -14.77
C ALA A 68 -15.32 12.63 -15.04
N PHE A 69 -15.10 12.28 -16.32
CA PHE A 69 -14.57 10.99 -16.73
C PHE A 69 -13.16 10.75 -16.18
N LEU A 70 -12.24 11.72 -16.34
CA LEU A 70 -10.86 11.60 -15.86
C LEU A 70 -10.80 11.48 -14.33
N ILE A 71 -11.64 12.23 -13.62
CA ILE A 71 -11.74 12.14 -12.16
C ILE A 71 -12.29 10.77 -11.75
N GLY A 72 -13.37 10.31 -12.37
CA GLY A 72 -13.94 8.98 -12.10
C GLY A 72 -12.97 7.85 -12.37
N LEU A 73 -12.24 7.93 -13.50
CA LEU A 73 -11.19 6.98 -13.85
C LEU A 73 -10.06 6.99 -12.83
N GLY A 74 -9.62 8.18 -12.38
CA GLY A 74 -8.60 8.32 -11.35
C GLY A 74 -9.00 7.66 -10.03
N TYR A 75 -10.19 7.95 -9.53
CA TYR A 75 -10.73 7.33 -8.32
C TYR A 75 -10.85 5.81 -8.45
N PHE A 76 -11.33 5.32 -9.60
CA PHE A 76 -11.44 3.90 -9.87
C PHE A 76 -10.08 3.19 -9.84
N VAL A 77 -9.07 3.74 -10.52
CA VAL A 77 -7.70 3.17 -10.56
C VAL A 77 -7.07 3.17 -9.17
N ILE A 78 -7.23 4.25 -8.39
CA ILE A 78 -6.75 4.32 -7.00
C ILE A 78 -7.45 3.27 -6.14
N GLY A 79 -8.78 3.14 -6.25
CA GLY A 79 -9.56 2.17 -5.50
C GLY A 79 -9.16 0.72 -5.78
N VAL A 80 -9.02 0.34 -7.06
CA VAL A 80 -8.54 -1.00 -7.45
C VAL A 80 -7.13 -1.25 -6.93
N SER A 81 -6.25 -0.25 -7.00
CA SER A 81 -4.88 -0.36 -6.48
C SER A 81 -4.87 -0.60 -4.96
N ALA A 82 -5.69 0.13 -4.20
CA ALA A 82 -5.84 -0.06 -2.74
C ALA A 82 -6.32 -1.47 -2.38
N LEU A 83 -7.27 -2.03 -3.13
CA LEU A 83 -7.74 -3.42 -2.94
C LEU A 83 -6.63 -4.45 -3.19
N LEU A 84 -5.83 -4.25 -4.25
CA LEU A 84 -4.68 -5.10 -4.55
C LEU A 84 -3.59 -4.99 -3.47
N LEU A 85 -3.39 -3.78 -2.92
CA LEU A 85 -2.46 -3.52 -1.83
C LEU A 85 -2.92 -4.19 -0.52
N ALA A 86 -4.20 -4.11 -0.17
CA ALA A 86 -4.76 -4.80 0.99
C ALA A 86 -4.45 -6.31 0.95
N ARG A 87 -4.68 -6.95 -0.20
CA ARG A 87 -4.32 -8.36 -0.42
C ARG A 87 -2.81 -8.59 -0.31
N GLY A 88 -2.01 -7.67 -0.87
CA GLY A 88 -0.56 -7.72 -0.81
C GLY A 88 0.02 -7.57 0.59
N TYR A 89 -0.58 -6.73 1.43
CA TYR A 89 -0.20 -6.54 2.83
C TYR A 89 -0.49 -7.78 3.67
N VAL A 90 -1.64 -8.41 3.48
CA VAL A 90 -1.98 -9.69 4.13
C VAL A 90 -0.98 -10.79 3.75
N LYS A 91 -0.57 -10.82 2.48
CA LYS A 91 0.43 -11.78 1.98
C LYS A 91 1.87 -11.39 2.30
N GLY A 92 2.14 -10.16 2.78
CA GLY A 92 3.47 -9.72 3.17
C GLY A 92 4.42 -9.47 2.00
N TYR A 93 3.91 -9.08 0.82
CA TYR A 93 4.74 -8.78 -0.34
C TYR A 93 5.43 -7.42 -0.21
N GLU A 94 6.77 -7.37 -0.29
CA GLU A 94 7.55 -6.12 -0.26
C GLU A 94 7.22 -5.19 -1.44
N SER A 95 6.86 -5.76 -2.60
CA SER A 95 6.37 -4.99 -3.75
C SER A 95 5.10 -4.22 -3.42
N SER A 96 4.20 -4.80 -2.63
CA SER A 96 2.99 -4.14 -2.14
C SER A 96 3.30 -3.03 -1.14
N ARG A 97 4.29 -3.20 -0.25
CA ARG A 97 4.72 -2.11 0.64
C ARG A 97 5.26 -0.90 -0.15
N ARG A 98 6.11 -1.12 -1.15
CA ARG A 98 6.65 -0.03 -1.98
C ARG A 98 5.54 0.67 -2.76
N ARG A 99 4.69 -0.10 -3.43
CA ARG A 99 3.55 0.42 -4.20
C ARG A 99 2.54 1.15 -3.30
N GLY A 100 2.34 0.66 -2.08
CA GLY A 100 1.48 1.26 -1.06
C GLY A 100 1.83 2.70 -0.74
N ARG A 101 3.12 2.98 -0.56
CA ARG A 101 3.59 4.36 -0.34
C ARG A 101 3.35 5.26 -1.54
N SER A 102 3.56 4.77 -2.76
CA SER A 102 3.28 5.53 -3.98
C SER A 102 1.79 5.80 -4.14
N VAL A 103 0.94 4.78 -3.96
CA VAL A 103 -0.53 4.93 -4.06
C VAL A 103 -1.04 5.89 -3.00
N ALA A 104 -0.55 5.83 -1.76
CA ALA A 104 -0.92 6.79 -0.72
C ALA A 104 -0.53 8.23 -1.09
N ALA A 105 0.66 8.44 -1.66
CA ALA A 105 1.07 9.76 -2.14
C ALA A 105 0.18 10.27 -3.29
N PHE A 106 -0.16 9.40 -4.26
CA PHE A 106 -1.08 9.75 -5.35
C PHE A 106 -2.49 10.03 -4.85
N ALA A 107 -2.98 9.28 -3.86
CA ALA A 107 -4.30 9.48 -3.25
C ALA A 107 -4.37 10.84 -2.53
N ILE A 108 -3.31 11.26 -1.85
CA ILE A 108 -3.22 12.60 -1.25
C ILE A 108 -3.28 13.68 -2.35
N ALA A 109 -2.48 13.54 -3.41
CA ALA A 109 -2.48 14.49 -4.51
C ALA A 109 -3.86 14.59 -5.18
N PHE A 110 -4.50 13.44 -5.45
CA PHE A 110 -5.86 13.39 -6.02
C PHE A 110 -6.91 13.98 -5.09
N ALA A 111 -6.80 13.79 -3.77
CA ALA A 111 -7.71 14.40 -2.81
C ALA A 111 -7.60 15.94 -2.84
N ILE A 112 -6.38 16.48 -2.92
CA ILE A 112 -6.15 17.94 -3.04
C ILE A 112 -6.71 18.46 -4.37
N LEU A 113 -6.43 17.78 -5.48
CA LEU A 113 -6.96 18.16 -6.79
C LEU A 113 -8.49 18.09 -6.82
N GLY A 114 -9.07 17.07 -6.20
CA GLY A 114 -10.52 16.94 -6.08
C GLY A 114 -11.13 18.16 -5.39
N VAL A 115 -10.55 18.63 -4.30
CA VAL A 115 -11.06 19.82 -3.58
C VAL A 115 -10.94 21.10 -4.40
N LEU A 116 -9.83 21.26 -5.13
CA LEU A 116 -9.56 22.49 -5.89
C LEU A 116 -10.39 22.58 -7.18
N PHE A 117 -10.70 21.44 -7.79
CA PHE A 117 -11.28 21.41 -9.14
C PHE A 117 -12.68 20.79 -9.22
N LEU A 118 -13.17 20.07 -8.20
CA LEU A 118 -14.55 19.57 -8.20
C LEU A 118 -15.53 20.65 -7.73
N PRO A 119 -16.71 20.73 -8.36
CA PRO A 119 -17.82 21.52 -7.85
C PRO A 119 -18.15 21.13 -6.40
N PRO A 120 -18.58 22.05 -5.52
CA PRO A 120 -18.88 21.76 -4.11
C PRO A 120 -19.89 20.64 -3.87
N LYS A 121 -20.81 20.41 -4.81
CA LYS A 121 -21.78 19.31 -4.76
C LYS A 121 -21.17 17.92 -5.01
N LEU A 122 -19.95 17.90 -5.54
CA LEU A 122 -19.20 16.72 -5.96
C LEU A 122 -17.86 16.60 -5.20
N SER A 123 -17.44 17.65 -4.49
CA SER A 123 -16.30 17.59 -3.60
C SER A 123 -16.64 16.70 -2.41
N PRO A 124 -15.79 15.74 -2.03
CA PRO A 124 -15.99 15.00 -0.80
C PRO A 124 -16.00 15.98 0.38
N ASP A 125 -17.04 15.94 1.21
CA ASP A 125 -17.28 16.90 2.32
C ASP A 125 -16.13 16.96 3.36
N SER A 126 -15.16 16.04 3.30
CA SER A 126 -13.92 16.13 4.09
C SER A 126 -12.72 15.44 3.42
N PRO A 127 -11.96 16.14 2.56
CA PRO A 127 -10.67 15.64 2.07
C PRO A 127 -9.67 15.40 3.21
N PHE A 128 -9.89 16.05 4.35
CA PHE A 128 -9.04 15.99 5.53
C PHE A 128 -8.78 14.56 6.00
N TRP A 129 -9.82 13.72 6.11
CA TRP A 129 -9.67 12.34 6.56
C TRP A 129 -8.93 11.47 5.55
N THR A 130 -9.13 11.72 4.25
CA THR A 130 -8.36 11.06 3.18
C THR A 130 -6.89 11.43 3.27
N ILE A 131 -6.56 12.72 3.48
CA ILE A 131 -5.19 13.19 3.61
C ILE A 131 -4.54 12.61 4.87
N VAL A 132 -5.17 12.76 6.04
CA VAL A 132 -4.66 12.26 7.32
C VAL A 132 -4.46 10.74 7.28
N GLY A 133 -5.44 9.98 6.80
CA GLY A 133 -5.35 8.52 6.68
C GLY A 133 -4.18 8.09 5.79
N ASN A 134 -4.01 8.72 4.61
CA ASN A 134 -2.91 8.38 3.71
C ASN A 134 -1.53 8.81 4.23
N VAL A 135 -1.44 9.90 5.00
CA VAL A 135 -0.21 10.30 5.70
C VAL A 135 0.16 9.25 6.75
N VAL A 136 -0.80 8.77 7.55
CA VAL A 136 -0.59 7.70 8.54
C VAL A 136 -0.10 6.42 7.85
N ILE A 137 -0.70 6.03 6.72
CA ILE A 137 -0.26 4.87 5.92
C ILE A 137 1.19 5.04 5.47
N LEU A 138 1.54 6.22 4.94
CA LEU A 138 2.90 6.54 4.48
C LEU A 138 3.94 6.41 5.59
N LEU A 139 3.67 6.98 6.76
CA LEU A 139 4.55 6.92 7.92
C LEU A 139 4.64 5.49 8.47
N TYR A 140 3.51 4.79 8.57
CA TYR A 140 3.46 3.43 9.11
C TYR A 140 4.20 2.42 8.22
N LEU A 141 4.00 2.47 6.90
CA LEU A 141 4.76 1.66 5.92
C LEU A 141 6.25 2.04 5.87
N GLY A 142 6.60 3.24 6.32
CA GLY A 142 7.97 3.71 6.49
C GLY A 142 8.68 3.20 7.73
N SER A 143 7.94 2.76 8.76
CA SER A 143 8.52 2.36 10.05
C SER A 143 9.41 1.11 9.96
N ASP A 144 10.54 1.12 10.67
CA ASP A 144 11.56 0.06 10.60
C ASP A 144 11.01 -1.33 10.93
N LYS A 145 10.05 -1.41 11.86
CA LYS A 145 9.36 -2.66 12.23
C LYS A 145 8.60 -3.25 11.04
N VAL A 146 7.91 -2.41 10.27
CA VAL A 146 7.13 -2.83 9.10
C VAL A 146 8.06 -3.12 7.92
N VAL A 147 9.11 -2.32 7.74
CA VAL A 147 10.18 -2.57 6.76
C VAL A 147 10.79 -3.96 6.96
N ALA A 148 11.17 -4.27 8.20
CA ALA A 148 11.76 -5.55 8.57
C ALA A 148 10.78 -6.70 8.31
N TYR A 149 9.49 -6.52 8.61
CA TYR A 149 8.45 -7.52 8.32
C TYR A 149 8.40 -7.91 6.84
N PHE A 150 8.22 -6.92 5.96
CA PHE A 150 8.08 -7.18 4.53
C PHE A 150 9.39 -7.66 3.88
N LYS A 151 10.55 -7.15 4.29
CA LYS A 151 11.86 -7.66 3.82
C LYS A 151 12.13 -9.09 4.29
N GLY A 152 11.75 -9.43 5.53
CA GLY A 152 11.93 -10.78 6.08
C GLY A 152 11.06 -11.83 5.39
N ARG A 153 9.82 -11.46 5.04
CA ARG A 153 8.89 -12.30 4.28
C ARG A 153 9.24 -12.43 2.80
N SER A 154 9.91 -11.44 2.21
CA SER A 154 10.31 -11.47 0.79
C SER A 154 11.53 -12.36 0.51
N ARG A 155 12.27 -12.78 1.54
CA ARG A 155 13.45 -13.65 1.43
C ARG A 155 13.14 -15.12 1.76
N SER A 156 11.88 -15.41 2.09
CA SER A 156 11.33 -16.75 2.35
C SER A 156 10.50 -17.19 1.15
#